data_AF-A0A846HNZ2-F1
#
_entry.id   AF-A0A846HNZ2-F1
#
_cell.length_a   1.000
_cell.length_b   1.000
_cell.length_c   1.000
_cell.angle_alpha   90.00
_cell.angle_beta   90.00
_cell.angle_gamma   90.00
#
_symmetry.space_group_name_H-M   'P 1'
#
loop_
_entity.id
_entity.type
_entity.pdbx_description
1 polymer ?
#
loop_
_entity_poly.entity_id
_entity_poly.type
_entity_poly.pdbx_seq_one_letter_code
_entity_poly.pdbx_strand_id
1 'polypeptide(L)'
;MKNFLELIKSCLTDVREIMPWDLEERLEANPDLLILDVREPTEFDAMHIAGSMNVPRGILESACEWDYEETEPELVRARDREIVVVCRSGNRSILAAHSLQVLGYTHVVSLQTGVAGWKDYDQPLVDSEGKDVDLDEADVYFTPKLRPDQRRPADEMSR
;
A
#
# COMPACT_ATOMS: atom_id res chain seq x y z
N MET A 1 0.62 -22.26 -14.44
CA MET A 1 0.84 -21.68 -13.09
C MET A 1 1.02 -20.18 -13.30
N LYS A 2 0.30 -19.32 -12.56
CA LYS A 2 0.46 -17.87 -12.71
C LYS A 2 1.76 -17.43 -12.03
N ASN A 3 2.55 -16.59 -12.67
CA ASN A 3 3.64 -15.87 -12.02
C ASN A 3 3.12 -14.65 -11.25
N PHE A 4 4.01 -13.98 -10.51
CA PHE A 4 3.65 -12.81 -9.70
C PHE A 4 2.94 -11.70 -10.49
N LEU A 5 3.46 -11.34 -11.66
CA LEU A 5 2.86 -10.28 -12.47
C LEU A 5 1.51 -10.69 -13.07
N GLU A 6 1.34 -11.97 -13.41
CA GLU A 6 0.06 -12.50 -13.86
C GLU A 6 -0.99 -12.53 -12.74
N LEU A 7 -0.58 -12.76 -11.49
CA LEU A 7 -1.46 -12.65 -10.33
C LEU A 7 -1.93 -11.21 -10.15
N ILE A 8 -1.01 -10.24 -10.14
CA ILE A 8 -1.34 -8.80 -10.04
C ILE A 8 -2.30 -8.37 -11.15
N LYS A 9 -1.99 -8.71 -12.40
CA LYS A 9 -2.86 -8.42 -13.55
C LYS A 9 -4.26 -8.99 -13.40
N SER A 10 -4.41 -10.16 -12.78
CA SER A 10 -5.72 -10.75 -12.54
C SER A 10 -6.49 -10.11 -11.38
N CYS A 11 -5.84 -9.39 -10.47
CA CYS A 11 -6.56 -8.61 -9.46
C CYS A 11 -6.97 -7.23 -9.99
N LEU A 12 -6.20 -6.67 -10.93
CA LEU A 12 -6.51 -5.39 -11.59
C LEU A 12 -7.78 -5.41 -12.46
N THR A 13 -8.38 -6.58 -12.70
CA THR A 13 -9.71 -6.66 -13.33
C THR A 13 -10.82 -6.15 -12.41
N ASP A 14 -10.62 -6.23 -11.10
CA ASP A 14 -11.61 -5.91 -10.07
C ASP A 14 -11.16 -4.72 -9.20
N VAL A 15 -9.86 -4.60 -8.95
CA VAL A 15 -9.27 -3.51 -8.17
C VAL A 15 -9.01 -2.32 -9.08
N ARG A 16 -9.62 -1.18 -8.73
CA ARG A 16 -9.30 0.11 -9.34
C ARG A 16 -8.04 0.69 -8.69
N GLU A 17 -7.25 1.37 -9.50
CA GLU A 17 -6.11 2.16 -9.03
C GLU A 17 -6.40 3.65 -9.17
N ILE A 18 -5.76 4.44 -8.32
CA ILE A 18 -5.70 5.90 -8.42
C ILE A 18 -4.24 6.36 -8.39
N MET A 19 -3.97 7.51 -8.96
CA MET A 19 -2.64 8.12 -8.96
C MET A 19 -2.41 8.92 -7.68
N PRO A 20 -1.15 9.24 -7.33
CA PRO A 20 -0.84 10.07 -6.17
C PRO A 20 -1.58 11.40 -6.11
N TRP A 21 -1.68 12.14 -7.23
CA TRP A 21 -2.44 13.41 -7.27
C TRP A 21 -3.95 13.21 -7.06
N ASP A 22 -4.52 12.08 -7.46
CA ASP A 22 -5.94 11.78 -7.23
C ASP A 22 -6.22 11.57 -5.73
N LEU A 23 -5.24 11.04 -4.98
CA LEU A 23 -5.37 10.87 -3.53
C LEU A 23 -5.34 12.23 -2.81
N GLU A 24 -4.48 13.16 -3.23
CA GLU A 24 -4.45 14.53 -2.69
C GLU A 24 -5.82 15.20 -2.84
N GLU A 25 -6.38 15.22 -4.05
CA GLU A 25 -7.72 15.79 -4.32
C GLU A 25 -8.83 15.11 -3.49
N ARG A 26 -8.74 13.79 -3.28
CA ARG A 26 -9.74 13.05 -2.49
C ARG A 26 -9.63 13.33 -1.00
N LEU A 27 -8.43 13.53 -0.46
CA LEU A 27 -8.24 13.92 0.93
C LEU A 27 -8.84 15.29 1.23
N GLU A 28 -8.75 16.23 0.28
CA GLU A 28 -9.40 17.53 0.39
C GLU A 28 -10.93 17.42 0.32
N ALA A 29 -11.45 16.55 -0.55
CA ALA A 29 -12.89 16.38 -0.77
C ALA A 29 -13.58 15.53 0.31
N ASN A 30 -12.87 14.58 0.91
CA ASN A 30 -13.40 13.59 1.84
C ASN A 30 -12.45 13.39 3.04
N PRO A 31 -12.60 14.17 4.11
CA PRO A 31 -11.80 14.03 5.32
C PRO A 31 -11.97 12.68 6.05
N ASP A 32 -13.04 11.92 5.74
CA ASP A 32 -13.31 10.61 6.34
C ASP A 32 -12.65 9.45 5.56
N LEU A 33 -11.97 9.74 4.44
CA LEU A 33 -11.21 8.76 3.65
C LEU A 33 -10.15 8.08 4.53
N LEU A 34 -10.08 6.75 4.46
CA LEU A 34 -9.07 5.97 5.15
C LEU A 34 -7.89 5.65 4.23
N ILE A 35 -6.69 6.10 4.59
CA ILE A 35 -5.46 5.61 3.96
C ILE A 35 -5.00 4.39 4.74
N LEU A 36 -5.02 3.22 4.10
CA LEU A 36 -4.61 1.96 4.73
C LEU A 36 -3.23 1.54 4.20
N ASP A 37 -2.20 1.68 5.02
CA ASP A 37 -0.85 1.25 4.67
C ASP A 37 -0.62 -0.21 5.09
N VAL A 38 -0.43 -1.09 4.09
CA VAL A 38 -0.25 -2.53 4.30
C VAL A 38 1.21 -2.99 4.31
N ARG A 39 2.15 -2.05 4.43
CA ARG A 39 3.57 -2.37 4.63
C ARG A 39 3.83 -2.90 6.05
N GLU A 40 5.02 -3.47 6.23
CA GLU A 40 5.47 -3.87 7.56
C GLU A 40 5.64 -2.64 8.48
N PRO A 41 5.48 -2.78 9.81
CA PRO A 41 5.55 -1.64 10.74
C PRO A 41 6.87 -0.87 10.62
N THR A 42 8.00 -1.56 10.45
CA THR A 42 9.29 -0.90 10.27
C THR A 42 9.40 -0.07 8.98
N GLU A 43 8.64 -0.43 7.93
CA GLU A 43 8.57 0.40 6.71
C GLU A 43 7.70 1.64 6.94
N PHE A 44 6.63 1.49 7.72
CA PHE A 44 5.70 2.57 8.07
C PHE A 44 6.35 3.59 9.02
N ASP A 45 6.99 3.11 10.08
CA ASP A 45 7.66 3.93 11.09
C ASP A 45 8.79 4.79 10.50
N ALA A 46 9.47 4.26 9.47
CA ALA A 46 10.52 4.99 8.77
C ALA A 46 9.96 6.19 7.99
N MET A 47 8.83 6.00 7.31
CA MET A 47 8.10 7.05 6.61
C MET A 47 6.73 6.54 6.13
N HIS A 48 5.71 7.37 6.22
CA HIS A 48 4.36 7.10 5.72
C HIS A 48 3.61 8.38 5.34
N ILE A 49 2.46 8.23 4.68
CA ILE A 49 1.57 9.36 4.37
C ILE A 49 0.86 9.77 5.66
N ALA A 50 0.87 11.05 5.99
CA ALA A 50 0.24 11.55 7.21
C ALA A 50 -1.24 11.12 7.32
N GLY A 51 -1.66 10.69 8.50
CA GLY A 51 -3.04 10.23 8.75
C GLY A 51 -3.34 8.81 8.27
N SER A 52 -2.35 8.08 7.74
CA SER A 52 -2.54 6.67 7.39
C SER A 52 -2.55 5.74 8.60
N MET A 53 -3.30 4.65 8.46
CA MET A 53 -3.37 3.55 9.43
C MET A 53 -2.50 2.40 8.92
N ASN A 54 -1.61 1.86 9.77
CA ASN A 54 -0.81 0.70 9.41
C ASN A 54 -1.51 -0.61 9.81
N VAL A 55 -1.81 -1.45 8.81
CA VAL A 55 -2.27 -2.83 9.01
C VAL A 55 -1.49 -3.74 8.05
N PRO A 56 -0.41 -4.40 8.50
CA PRO A 56 0.46 -5.19 7.63
C PRO A 56 -0.30 -6.25 6.83
N ARG A 57 0.09 -6.45 5.56
CA ARG A 57 -0.57 -7.38 4.64
C ARG A 57 -0.77 -8.78 5.23
N GLY A 58 0.18 -9.25 6.05
CA GLY A 58 0.16 -10.59 6.64
C GLY A 58 -0.95 -10.84 7.67
N ILE A 59 -1.53 -9.79 8.25
CA ILE A 59 -2.61 -9.88 9.25
C ILE A 59 -3.93 -9.28 8.76
N LEU A 60 -3.96 -8.75 7.52
CA LEU A 60 -5.05 -7.91 7.03
C LEU A 60 -6.42 -8.58 7.15
N GLU A 61 -6.52 -9.86 6.76
CA GLU A 61 -7.78 -10.59 6.75
C GLU A 61 -8.36 -10.87 8.16
N SER A 62 -7.52 -11.07 9.18
CA SER A 62 -7.99 -11.20 10.57
C SER A 62 -8.24 -9.84 11.21
N ALA A 63 -7.45 -8.82 10.85
CA ALA A 63 -7.61 -7.46 11.35
C ALA A 63 -8.96 -6.81 10.94
N CYS A 64 -9.53 -7.21 9.80
CA CYS A 64 -10.81 -6.69 9.32
C CYS A 64 -12.06 -7.43 9.84
N GLU A 65 -11.89 -8.36 10.78
CA GLU A 65 -12.98 -9.11 11.42
C GLU A 65 -12.97 -8.93 12.95
N TRP A 66 -14.12 -9.11 13.58
CA TRP A 66 -14.23 -9.13 15.05
C TRP A 66 -13.74 -10.48 15.61
N ASP A 67 -13.36 -10.46 16.90
CA ASP A 67 -12.98 -11.64 17.68
C ASP A 67 -11.65 -12.31 17.26
N TYR A 68 -10.71 -11.54 16.72
CA TYR A 68 -9.31 -11.94 16.46
C TYR A 68 -8.34 -11.11 17.31
N GLU A 69 -7.13 -11.65 17.56
CA GLU A 69 -6.08 -10.90 18.27
C GLU A 69 -5.62 -9.68 17.49
N GLU A 70 -5.62 -9.78 16.15
CA GLU A 70 -5.22 -8.70 15.25
C GLU A 70 -6.35 -7.74 14.89
N THR A 71 -7.57 -7.93 15.41
CA THR A 71 -8.73 -7.09 15.12
C THR A 71 -8.35 -5.61 15.24
N GLU A 72 -8.57 -4.85 14.17
CA GLU A 72 -8.46 -3.39 14.13
C GLU A 72 -9.88 -2.79 14.09
N PRO A 73 -10.45 -2.36 15.24
CA PRO A 73 -11.83 -1.93 15.34
C PRO A 73 -12.23 -0.80 14.38
N GLU A 74 -11.31 0.09 14.00
CA GLU A 74 -11.61 1.13 13.02
C GLU A 74 -11.73 0.53 11.61
N LEU A 75 -10.84 -0.37 11.23
CA LEU A 75 -10.88 -1.05 9.94
C LEU A 75 -12.14 -1.91 9.82
N VAL A 76 -12.52 -2.67 10.86
CA VAL A 76 -13.75 -3.49 10.86
C VAL A 76 -15.00 -2.64 10.58
N ARG A 77 -15.05 -1.41 11.11
CA ARG A 77 -16.17 -0.47 10.91
C ARG A 77 -16.10 0.30 9.58
N ALA A 78 -15.00 0.20 8.85
CA ALA A 78 -14.74 0.97 7.63
C ALA A 78 -15.26 0.31 6.34
N ARG A 79 -16.13 -0.71 6.41
CA ARG A 79 -16.58 -1.49 5.22
C ARG A 79 -17.20 -0.65 4.10
N ASP A 80 -17.90 0.43 4.47
CA ASP A 80 -18.53 1.36 3.54
C ASP A 80 -17.75 2.68 3.38
N ARG A 81 -16.60 2.84 4.05
CA ARG A 81 -15.73 4.00 3.89
C ARG A 81 -14.95 3.90 2.58
N GLU A 82 -14.60 5.04 2.02
CA GLU A 82 -13.59 5.10 0.97
C GLU A 82 -12.22 4.73 1.56
N ILE A 83 -11.59 3.70 1.01
CA ILE A 83 -10.29 3.21 1.45
C ILE A 83 -9.30 3.26 0.30
N VAL A 84 -8.21 3.98 0.50
CA VAL A 84 -7.05 3.96 -0.39
C VAL A 84 -5.97 3.10 0.24
N VAL A 85 -5.74 1.93 -0.35
CA VAL A 85 -4.73 0.98 0.13
C VAL A 85 -3.38 1.36 -0.47
N VAL A 86 -2.37 1.47 0.40
CA VAL A 86 -1.03 1.90 0.04
C VAL A 86 -0.02 0.81 0.43
N CYS A 87 1.01 0.66 -0.38
CA CYS A 87 2.19 -0.11 -0.01
C CYS A 87 3.45 0.60 -0.53
N ARG A 88 4.60 -0.09 -0.60
CA ARG A 88 5.82 0.52 -1.14
C ARG A 88 5.72 0.94 -2.59
N SER A 89 5.19 0.09 -3.48
CA SER A 89 5.30 0.24 -4.94
C SER A 89 4.05 -0.14 -5.75
N GLY A 90 2.89 -0.26 -5.10
CA GLY A 90 1.59 -0.58 -5.74
C GLY A 90 1.22 -2.07 -5.77
N ASN A 91 2.18 -3.00 -5.89
CA ASN A 91 1.81 -4.41 -6.06
C ASN A 91 1.15 -5.06 -4.83
N ARG A 92 1.66 -4.80 -3.62
CA ARG A 92 1.09 -5.37 -2.38
C ARG A 92 -0.29 -4.80 -2.07
N SER A 93 -0.50 -3.51 -2.36
CA SER A 93 -1.77 -2.82 -2.16
C SER A 93 -2.85 -3.33 -3.10
N ILE A 94 -2.53 -3.70 -4.35
CA ILE A 94 -3.48 -4.37 -5.25
C ILE A 94 -4.02 -5.67 -4.63
N LEU A 95 -3.13 -6.52 -4.10
CA LEU A 95 -3.52 -7.80 -3.49
C LEU A 95 -4.33 -7.59 -2.21
N ALA A 96 -3.97 -6.60 -1.39
CA ALA A 96 -4.72 -6.22 -0.20
C ALA A 96 -6.12 -5.69 -0.56
N ALA A 97 -6.19 -4.75 -1.50
CA ALA A 97 -7.44 -4.16 -1.96
C ALA A 97 -8.40 -5.23 -2.50
N HIS A 98 -7.91 -6.17 -3.30
CA HIS A 98 -8.71 -7.30 -3.78
C HIS A 98 -9.24 -8.14 -2.61
N SER A 99 -8.44 -8.37 -1.57
CA SER A 99 -8.86 -9.17 -0.42
C SER A 99 -9.94 -8.46 0.39
N LEU A 100 -9.80 -7.15 0.60
CA LEU A 100 -10.83 -6.32 1.22
C LEU A 100 -12.14 -6.31 0.41
N GLN A 101 -12.06 -6.20 -0.93
CA GLN A 101 -13.24 -6.29 -1.79
C GLN A 101 -13.96 -7.64 -1.63
N VAL A 102 -13.22 -8.75 -1.63
CA VAL A 102 -13.77 -10.10 -1.38
C VAL A 102 -14.42 -10.20 0.01
N LEU A 103 -13.85 -9.52 1.00
CA LEU A 103 -14.37 -9.47 2.37
C LEU A 103 -15.52 -8.47 2.54
N GLY A 104 -15.98 -7.81 1.47
CA GLY A 104 -17.18 -6.98 1.46
C GLY A 104 -16.94 -5.49 1.70
N TYR A 105 -15.71 -5.01 1.59
CA TYR A 105 -15.43 -3.57 1.53
C TYR A 105 -15.79 -3.03 0.14
N THR A 106 -16.64 -2.00 0.10
CA THR A 106 -17.32 -1.58 -1.14
C THR A 106 -16.58 -0.48 -1.90
N HIS A 107 -15.77 0.32 -1.22
CA HIS A 107 -15.11 1.51 -1.77
C HIS A 107 -13.58 1.46 -1.63
N VAL A 108 -12.98 0.36 -2.07
CA VAL A 108 -11.52 0.15 -1.98
C VAL A 108 -10.84 0.40 -3.32
N VAL A 109 -9.75 1.17 -3.29
CA VAL A 109 -8.83 1.38 -4.41
C VAL A 109 -7.39 1.19 -3.95
N SER A 110 -6.49 0.86 -4.88
CA SER A 110 -5.04 0.83 -4.62
C SER A 110 -4.39 2.13 -5.08
N LEU A 111 -3.47 2.68 -4.29
CA LEU A 111 -2.60 3.76 -4.75
C LEU A 111 -1.55 3.19 -5.71
N GLN A 112 -1.63 3.61 -6.98
CA GLN A 112 -0.62 3.24 -7.97
C GLN A 112 0.75 3.77 -7.52
N THR A 113 1.82 3.03 -7.85
CA THR A 113 3.22 3.31 -7.45
C THR A 113 3.51 3.41 -5.94
N GLY A 114 2.50 3.33 -5.08
CA GLY A 114 2.65 3.28 -3.63
C GLY A 114 3.32 4.54 -3.03
N VAL A 115 3.87 4.40 -1.83
CA VAL A 115 4.60 5.49 -1.13
C VAL A 115 5.81 5.96 -1.92
N ALA A 116 6.49 5.07 -2.66
CA ALA A 116 7.58 5.49 -3.54
C ALA A 116 7.09 6.47 -4.61
N GLY A 117 5.95 6.17 -5.22
CA GLY A 117 5.28 7.06 -6.16
C GLY A 117 4.84 8.38 -5.55
N TRP A 118 4.19 8.34 -4.38
CA TRP A 118 3.81 9.53 -3.62
C TRP A 118 5.01 10.47 -3.42
N LYS A 119 6.14 9.93 -2.97
CA LYS A 119 7.42 10.65 -2.84
C LYS A 119 7.98 11.16 -4.18
N ASP A 120 7.88 10.38 -5.26
CA ASP A 120 8.33 10.78 -6.60
C ASP A 120 7.55 11.98 -7.17
N TYR A 121 6.38 12.30 -6.63
CA TYR A 121 5.61 13.50 -6.93
C TYR A 121 5.80 14.62 -5.90
N ASP A 122 6.89 14.59 -5.13
CA ASP A 122 7.25 15.57 -4.11
C ASP A 122 6.19 15.77 -3.02
N GLN A 123 5.36 14.75 -2.78
CA GLN A 123 4.32 14.79 -1.76
C GLN A 123 4.92 14.48 -0.37
N PRO A 124 4.41 15.12 0.71
CA PRO A 124 5.01 15.02 2.02
C PRO A 124 4.85 13.62 2.62
N LEU A 125 5.88 13.20 3.35
CA LEU A 125 5.89 12.00 4.17
C LEU A 125 6.29 12.37 5.59
N VAL A 126 5.77 11.63 6.56
CA VAL A 126 6.10 11.79 7.97
C VAL A 126 6.71 10.51 8.53
N ASP A 127 7.58 10.63 9.53
CA ASP A 127 8.10 9.52 10.30
C ASP A 127 7.12 9.09 11.43
N SER A 128 7.51 8.10 12.23
CA SER A 128 6.74 7.65 13.40
C SER A 128 6.43 8.73 14.44
N GLU A 129 7.18 9.83 14.47
CA GLU A 129 6.95 10.97 15.37
C GLU A 129 6.07 12.05 14.73
N GLY A 130 5.63 11.85 13.48
CA GLY A 130 4.84 12.80 12.71
C GLY A 130 5.67 13.95 12.13
N LYS A 131 6.99 13.79 12.04
CA LYS A 131 7.89 14.82 11.51
C LYS A 131 8.13 14.60 10.03
N ASP A 132 8.17 15.69 9.27
CA ASP A 132 8.48 15.66 7.83
C ASP A 132 9.81 14.96 7.56
N VAL A 133 9.78 14.04 6.59
CA VAL A 133 10.93 13.26 6.13
C VAL A 133 11.58 13.96 4.94
N ASP A 134 12.91 14.00 4.94
CA ASP A 134 13.69 14.49 3.80
C ASP A 134 13.58 13.51 2.62
N LEU A 135 13.15 14.01 1.46
CA LEU A 135 12.92 13.18 0.27
C LEU A 135 14.21 12.58 -0.31
N ASP A 136 15.37 13.24 -0.12
CA ASP A 136 16.67 12.71 -0.55
C ASP A 136 17.06 11.49 0.30
N GLU A 137 16.74 11.51 1.60
CA GLU A 137 16.93 10.33 2.47
C GLU A 137 15.96 9.20 2.11
N ALA A 138 14.73 9.55 1.72
CA ALA A 138 13.72 8.60 1.27
C ALA A 138 14.13 7.87 -0.03
N ASP A 139 14.81 8.53 -0.97
CA ASP A 139 15.31 7.89 -2.21
C ASP A 139 16.28 6.74 -1.93
N VAL A 140 17.16 6.93 -0.96
CA VAL A 140 18.11 5.88 -0.53
C VAL A 140 17.36 4.68 0.06
N TYR A 141 16.27 4.94 0.77
CA TYR A 141 15.41 3.91 1.35
C TYR A 141 14.71 3.08 0.26
N PHE A 142 14.13 3.73 -0.75
CA PHE A 142 13.39 3.05 -1.81
C PHE A 142 14.27 2.36 -2.86
N THR A 143 15.58 2.58 -2.85
CA THR A 143 16.52 1.92 -3.75
C THR A 143 16.55 0.39 -3.55
N PRO A 144 16.28 -0.43 -4.58
CA PRO A 144 16.36 -1.90 -4.47
C PRO A 144 17.79 -2.39 -4.20
N LYS A 145 17.96 -3.19 -3.15
CA LYS A 145 19.24 -3.80 -2.77
C LYS A 145 19.23 -5.31 -3.07
N LEU A 146 19.47 -5.67 -4.32
CA LEU A 146 19.48 -7.08 -4.77
C LEU A 146 20.87 -7.70 -4.63
N ARG A 147 20.95 -8.83 -3.93
CA ARG A 147 22.14 -9.69 -3.90
C ARG A 147 22.37 -10.38 -5.25
N PRO A 148 23.60 -10.85 -5.55
CA PRO A 148 23.89 -11.53 -6.81
C PRO A 148 22.98 -12.75 -7.10
N ASP A 149 22.63 -13.53 -6.08
CA ASP A 149 21.75 -14.71 -6.17
C ASP A 149 20.27 -14.35 -6.44
N GLN A 150 19.88 -13.10 -6.24
CA GLN A 150 18.53 -12.61 -6.51
C GLN A 150 18.37 -12.03 -7.92
N ARG A 151 19.47 -11.84 -8.65
CA ARG A 151 19.44 -11.35 -10.04
C ARG A 151 19.13 -12.53 -10.95
N ARG A 152 18.37 -12.26 -12.03
CA ARG A 152 18.15 -13.27 -13.06
C ARG A 152 19.51 -13.74 -13.60
N PRO A 153 19.76 -15.06 -13.71
CA PRO A 153 20.98 -15.58 -14.31
C PRO A 153 21.19 -15.02 -15.73
N ALA A 154 22.43 -14.71 -16.09
CA ALA A 154 22.75 -14.07 -17.36
C ALA A 154 22.36 -14.94 -18.57
N ASP A 155 22.41 -16.27 -18.41
CA ASP A 155 22.01 -17.27 -19.41
C ASP A 155 20.49 -17.36 -19.63
N GLU A 156 19.69 -16.81 -18.71
CA GLU A 156 18.23 -16.72 -18.82
C GLU A 156 17.75 -15.35 -19.34
N MET A 157 18.63 -14.38 -19.57
CA MET A 157 18.26 -13.06 -20.08
C MET A 157 18.07 -13.01 -21.61
N SER A 158 18.51 -14.04 -22.34
CA SER A 158 18.47 -14.11 -23.82
C SER A 158 17.32 -14.97 -24.39
N ARG A 159 16.38 -15.41 -23.54
CA ARG A 159 15.16 -16.12 -23.92
C ARG A 159 13.94 -15.26 -23.65
#